data_AF-A0A529MEY7-F1
#
_entry.id   AF-A0A529MEY7-F1
#
_cell.length_a   1.000
_cell.length_b   1.000
_cell.length_c   1.000
_cell.angle_alpha   90.00
_cell.angle_beta   90.00
_cell.angle_gamma   90.00
#
_symmetry.space_group_name_H-M   'P 1'
#
loop_
_entity.id
_entity.type
_entity.pdbx_description
1 polymer ?
#
loop_
_entity_poly.entity_id
_entity_poly.type
_entity_poly.pdbx_seq_one_letter_code
_entity_poly.pdbx_strand_id
1 'polypeptide(L)'
;LYEQVKGEVEISDFIRVRLRGTSDRITLYEIKKLKLEAERRLNEKGARETMQLGGKTWHRTVATSELKDGDHKVIEFQALYAVILRRGGRVYAFNNACPHLKLPFFETASRANGHAGRTSTFGEDGTLVCRWHHSGFDLDTGEIVRWCEALNVDGTSAGMEILGDISKNRAPLHLFPCREEDGYIWIGFD
;
A
#
# COMPACT_ATOMS: atom_id res chain seq x y z
N LEU A 1 33.34 -5.64 -4.29
CA LEU A 1 31.89 -5.84 -4.11
C LEU A 1 31.56 -7.10 -3.32
N TYR A 2 31.92 -8.31 -3.79
CA TYR A 2 31.62 -9.55 -3.04
C TYR A 2 32.06 -9.51 -1.56
N GLU A 3 33.29 -9.09 -1.28
CA GLU A 3 33.80 -8.97 0.10
C GLU A 3 32.95 -8.09 1.02
N GLN A 4 32.22 -7.11 0.46
CA GLN A 4 31.35 -6.21 1.22
C GLN A 4 30.01 -6.87 1.57
N VAL A 5 29.58 -7.87 0.80
CA VAL A 5 28.24 -8.46 0.92
C VAL A 5 28.26 -9.95 1.28
N LYS A 6 29.42 -10.61 1.32
CA LYS A 6 29.57 -12.05 1.62
C LYS A 6 28.94 -12.48 2.95
N GLY A 7 28.83 -11.55 3.90
CA GLY A 7 28.15 -11.78 5.18
C GLY A 7 26.64 -11.97 5.04
N GLU A 8 26.05 -11.44 3.97
CA GLU A 8 24.62 -11.20 3.80
C GLU A 8 23.97 -12.07 2.70
N VAL A 9 24.78 -12.79 1.91
CA VAL A 9 24.34 -13.58 0.75
C VAL A 9 24.73 -15.06 0.88
N GLU A 10 23.90 -15.95 0.31
CA GLU A 10 24.24 -17.34 0.03
C GLU A 10 24.72 -17.47 -1.42
N ILE A 11 25.83 -18.17 -1.62
CA ILE A 11 26.45 -18.37 -2.94
C ILE A 11 26.08 -19.76 -3.44
N SER A 12 25.60 -19.87 -4.67
CA SER A 12 25.39 -21.17 -5.32
C SER A 12 26.66 -21.69 -5.97
N ASP A 13 27.39 -20.82 -6.67
CA ASP A 13 28.59 -21.18 -7.42
C ASP A 13 29.55 -19.99 -7.60
N PHE A 14 30.77 -20.24 -8.08
CA PHE A 14 31.70 -19.21 -8.49
C PHE A 14 32.54 -19.65 -9.68
N ILE A 15 32.93 -18.69 -10.52
CA ILE A 15 33.82 -18.92 -11.65
C ILE A 15 35.02 -17.97 -11.58
N ARG A 16 36.22 -18.53 -11.81
CA ARG A 16 37.45 -17.75 -11.90
C ARG A 16 37.84 -17.57 -13.36
N VAL A 17 37.77 -16.34 -13.85
CA VAL A 17 37.96 -16.00 -15.27
C VAL A 17 38.96 -14.86 -15.43
N ARG A 18 39.54 -14.75 -16.63
CA ARG A 18 40.25 -13.54 -17.04
C ARG A 18 39.34 -12.79 -18.00
N LEU A 19 38.87 -11.61 -17.58
CA LEU A 19 37.99 -10.81 -18.43
C LEU A 19 38.81 -10.18 -19.57
N ARG A 20 38.26 -10.17 -20.78
CA ARG A 20 38.91 -9.56 -21.94
C ARG A 20 39.19 -8.08 -21.65
N GLY A 21 40.43 -7.66 -21.81
CA GLY A 21 40.89 -6.30 -21.44
C GLY A 21 41.43 -6.17 -20.02
N THR A 22 41.51 -7.25 -19.23
CA THR A 22 42.13 -7.26 -17.90
C THR A 22 43.38 -8.15 -17.84
N SER A 23 44.39 -7.71 -17.10
CA SER A 23 45.60 -8.51 -16.84
C SER A 23 45.32 -9.65 -15.86
N ASP A 24 44.41 -9.44 -14.92
CA ASP A 24 44.25 -10.29 -13.74
C ASP A 24 43.06 -11.24 -13.83
N ARG A 25 43.16 -12.35 -13.10
CA ARG A 25 42.04 -13.28 -12.90
C ARG A 25 41.08 -12.70 -11.85
N ILE A 26 39.80 -12.63 -12.20
CA ILE A 26 38.71 -12.18 -11.35
C ILE A 26 37.83 -13.38 -11.00
N THR A 27 37.29 -13.40 -9.78
CA THR A 27 36.27 -14.37 -9.36
C THR A 27 34.89 -13.71 -9.46
N LEU A 28 33.99 -14.32 -10.21
CA LEU A 28 32.57 -13.97 -10.24
C LEU A 28 31.80 -14.97 -9.39
N TYR A 29 30.86 -14.48 -8.59
CA TYR A 29 30.05 -15.29 -7.68
C TYR A 29 28.60 -15.29 -8.16
N GLU A 30 28.00 -16.47 -8.23
CA GLU A 30 26.57 -16.62 -8.44
C GLU A 30 25.87 -16.55 -7.08
N ILE A 31 25.02 -15.54 -6.91
CA ILE A 31 24.26 -15.34 -5.67
C ILE A 31 22.96 -16.13 -5.77
N LYS A 32 22.76 -17.08 -4.84
CA LYS A 32 21.56 -17.90 -4.77
C LYS A 32 20.38 -17.14 -4.15
N LYS A 33 20.62 -16.53 -2.99
CA LYS A 33 19.65 -15.73 -2.23
C LYS A 33 20.34 -14.91 -1.14
N LEU A 34 19.60 -14.03 -0.48
CA LEU A 34 20.04 -13.40 0.75
C LEU A 34 20.00 -14.41 1.91
N LYS A 35 20.86 -14.21 2.90
CA LYS A 35 20.72 -14.91 4.18
C LYS A 35 19.49 -14.39 4.90
N LEU A 36 18.88 -15.26 5.72
CA LEU A 36 17.64 -14.95 6.42
C LEU A 36 17.71 -13.67 7.26
N GLU A 37 18.83 -13.43 7.96
CA GLU A 37 19.01 -12.22 8.77
C GLU A 37 19.12 -10.95 7.91
N ALA A 38 19.82 -11.05 6.78
CA ALA A 38 19.96 -9.98 5.81
C ALA A 38 18.61 -9.61 5.21
N GLU A 39 17.88 -10.63 4.78
CA GLU A 39 16.54 -10.53 4.24
C GLU A 39 15.58 -9.96 5.29
N ARG A 40 15.63 -10.44 6.53
CA ARG A 40 14.82 -9.91 7.63
C ARG A 40 15.13 -8.46 7.93
N ARG A 41 16.40 -8.05 8.00
CA ARG A 41 16.79 -6.66 8.26
C ARG A 41 16.41 -5.71 7.13
N LEU A 42 16.53 -6.17 5.88
CA LEU A 42 16.07 -5.41 4.70
C LEU A 42 14.53 -5.32 4.65
N ASN A 43 13.85 -6.34 5.17
CA ASN A 43 12.39 -6.38 5.28
C ASN A 43 11.87 -5.85 6.64
N GLU A 44 12.75 -5.44 7.56
CA GLU A 44 12.38 -4.91 8.87
C GLU A 44 11.81 -3.51 8.64
N LYS A 45 10.49 -3.46 8.54
CA LYS A 45 9.74 -2.22 8.60
C LYS A 45 9.96 -1.65 9.99
N GLY A 46 10.77 -0.60 10.08
CA GLY A 46 11.04 0.07 11.34
C GLY A 46 9.74 0.35 12.09
N ALA A 47 9.72 0.04 13.39
CA ALA A 47 8.58 0.36 14.22
C ALA A 47 8.32 1.87 14.12
N ARG A 48 7.12 2.23 13.67
CA ARG A 48 6.69 3.63 13.65
C ARG A 48 6.57 4.11 15.09
N GLU A 49 6.92 5.36 15.33
CA GLU A 49 6.70 5.97 16.63
C GLU A 49 5.21 5.92 16.98
N THR A 50 4.92 5.60 18.24
CA THR A 50 3.55 5.46 18.73
C THR A 50 3.31 6.34 19.95
N MET A 51 2.07 6.75 20.11
CA MET A 51 1.58 7.50 21.26
C MET A 51 0.26 6.88 21.75
N GLN A 52 0.06 6.84 23.06
CA GLN A 52 -1.21 6.43 23.67
C GLN A 52 -2.03 7.68 24.02
N LEU A 53 -3.21 7.82 23.42
CA LEU A 53 -4.09 8.96 23.68
C LEU A 53 -5.55 8.59 23.43
N GLY A 54 -6.42 8.91 24.40
CA GLY A 54 -7.87 8.67 24.27
C GLY A 54 -8.25 7.19 24.12
N GLY A 55 -7.46 6.28 24.70
CA GLY A 55 -7.68 4.83 24.59
C GLY A 55 -7.30 4.23 23.23
N LYS A 56 -6.58 4.98 22.38
CA LYS A 56 -6.12 4.53 21.07
C LYS A 56 -4.60 4.55 20.99
N THR A 57 -4.07 3.64 20.17
CA THR A 57 -2.66 3.70 19.76
C THR A 57 -2.56 4.55 18.49
N TRP A 58 -1.90 5.69 18.61
CA TRP A 58 -1.63 6.59 17.50
C TRP A 58 -0.28 6.26 16.90
N HIS A 59 -0.23 6.15 15.58
CA HIS A 59 0.99 5.86 14.84
C HIS A 59 1.42 7.06 14.01
N ARG A 60 2.69 7.47 14.14
CA ARG A 60 3.26 8.52 13.31
C ARG A 60 3.44 8.06 11.88
N THR A 61 2.99 8.86 10.92
CA THR A 61 3.00 8.48 9.51
C THR A 61 3.95 9.33 8.67
N VAL A 62 3.44 10.39 8.05
CA VAL A 62 4.11 11.28 7.12
C VAL A 62 4.15 12.67 7.71
N ALA A 63 5.17 13.45 7.35
CA ALA A 63 5.20 14.86 7.73
C ALA A 63 4.03 15.59 7.05
N THR A 64 3.37 16.49 7.79
CA THR A 64 2.27 17.33 7.27
C THR A 64 2.68 18.09 6.01
N SER A 65 3.93 18.57 5.96
CA SER A 65 4.50 19.31 4.82
C SER A 65 4.68 18.47 3.55
N GLU A 66 4.71 17.14 3.67
CA GLU A 66 4.89 16.23 2.54
C GLU A 66 3.57 15.76 1.90
N LEU A 67 2.42 16.13 2.47
CA LEU A 67 1.10 15.76 1.97
C LEU A 67 0.30 17.02 1.63
N LYS A 68 0.37 17.43 0.36
CA LYS A 68 -0.35 18.61 -0.14
C LYS A 68 -1.83 18.31 -0.30
N ASP A 69 -2.65 19.35 -0.39
CA ASP A 69 -4.08 19.19 -0.65
C ASP A 69 -4.30 18.54 -2.02
N GLY A 70 -5.15 17.51 -2.08
CA GLY A 70 -5.38 16.66 -3.23
C GLY A 70 -4.45 15.45 -3.35
N ASP A 71 -3.35 15.41 -2.57
CA ASP A 71 -2.40 14.29 -2.59
C ASP A 71 -2.79 13.18 -1.61
N HIS A 72 -2.33 11.97 -1.90
CA HIS A 72 -2.41 10.82 -1.01
C HIS A 72 -1.08 10.08 -0.93
N LYS A 73 -0.88 9.35 0.18
CA LYS A 73 0.22 8.39 0.36
C LYS A 73 -0.35 7.07 0.88
N VAL A 74 0.19 5.96 0.38
CA VAL A 74 -0.10 4.63 0.92
C VAL A 74 1.03 4.23 1.87
N ILE A 75 0.68 4.01 3.13
CA ILE A 75 1.61 3.69 4.20
C ILE A 75 1.38 2.24 4.63
N GLU A 76 2.44 1.45 4.57
CA GLU A 76 2.41 0.08 5.02
C GLU A 76 2.58 -0.03 6.53
N PHE A 77 1.71 -0.81 7.15
CA PHE A 77 1.76 -1.27 8.53
C PHE A 77 1.92 -2.79 8.55
N GLN A 78 2.16 -3.37 9.73
CA GLN A 78 2.32 -4.82 9.85
C GLN A 78 1.06 -5.59 9.41
N ALA A 79 -0.13 -5.08 9.70
CA ALA A 79 -1.40 -5.76 9.44
C ALA A 79 -2.19 -5.22 8.24
N LEU A 80 -1.85 -4.02 7.72
CA LEU A 80 -2.64 -3.34 6.69
C LEU A 80 -1.82 -2.33 5.89
N TYR A 81 -2.40 -1.80 4.83
CA TYR A 81 -1.90 -0.64 4.10
C TYR A 81 -2.87 0.51 4.33
N ALA A 82 -2.46 1.60 4.95
CA ALA A 82 -3.32 2.76 5.16
C ALA A 82 -3.14 3.76 4.01
N VAL A 83 -4.23 4.24 3.44
CA VAL A 83 -4.21 5.47 2.63
C VAL A 83 -4.28 6.65 3.59
N ILE A 84 -3.46 7.66 3.35
CA ILE A 84 -3.55 8.97 4.00
C ILE A 84 -3.73 10.00 2.90
N LEU A 85 -4.84 10.71 2.95
CA LEU A 85 -5.27 11.67 1.93
C LEU A 85 -5.46 13.04 2.58
N ARG A 86 -5.06 14.10 1.89
CA ARG A 86 -5.49 15.47 2.25
C ARG A 86 -6.43 16.01 1.19
N ARG A 87 -7.57 16.55 1.60
CA ARG A 87 -8.54 17.17 0.70
C ARG A 87 -9.34 18.26 1.42
N GLY A 88 -9.46 19.43 0.80
CA GLY A 88 -10.15 20.57 1.41
C GLY A 88 -9.52 20.98 2.75
N GLY A 89 -8.20 20.82 2.87
CA GLY A 89 -7.45 21.09 4.11
C GLY A 89 -7.59 20.04 5.20
N ARG A 90 -8.47 19.03 5.04
CA ARG A 90 -8.72 17.97 6.02
C ARG A 90 -7.95 16.71 5.65
N VAL A 91 -7.53 15.95 6.67
CA VAL A 91 -6.83 14.67 6.50
C VAL A 91 -7.80 13.52 6.75
N TYR A 92 -7.76 12.54 5.86
CA TYR A 92 -8.53 11.31 5.91
C TYR A 92 -7.58 10.13 5.87
N ALA A 93 -7.90 9.07 6.61
CA ALA A 93 -7.19 7.81 6.52
C ALA A 93 -8.14 6.62 6.54
N PHE A 94 -7.78 5.57 5.82
CA PHE A 94 -8.57 4.34 5.71
C PHE A 94 -7.68 3.19 5.20
N ASN A 95 -8.15 1.96 5.33
CA ASN A 95 -7.44 0.82 4.75
C ASN A 95 -7.47 0.88 3.21
N ASN A 96 -6.33 0.70 2.57
CA ASN A 96 -6.16 0.59 1.11
C ASN A 96 -6.69 -0.77 0.61
N ALA A 97 -7.93 -1.07 0.93
CA ALA A 97 -8.64 -2.28 0.59
C ALA A 97 -10.13 -1.94 0.54
N CYS A 98 -10.71 -1.95 -0.66
CA CYS A 98 -12.12 -1.68 -0.86
C CYS A 98 -12.97 -2.64 -0.01
N PRO A 99 -13.95 -2.14 0.78
CA PRO A 99 -14.70 -2.99 1.69
C PRO A 99 -15.50 -4.08 0.99
N HIS A 100 -15.75 -3.94 -0.33
CA HIS A 100 -16.39 -4.92 -1.21
C HIS A 100 -15.63 -6.26 -1.31
N LEU A 101 -14.46 -6.25 -1.97
CA LEU A 101 -13.66 -7.47 -2.23
C LEU A 101 -12.21 -7.35 -1.73
N LYS A 102 -11.91 -6.34 -0.90
CA LYS A 102 -10.60 -6.08 -0.32
C LYS A 102 -9.48 -5.84 -1.34
N LEU A 103 -9.85 -5.50 -2.57
CA LEU A 103 -8.91 -5.08 -3.61
C LEU A 103 -8.43 -3.64 -3.34
N PRO A 104 -7.15 -3.32 -3.63
CA PRO A 104 -6.58 -2.03 -3.27
C PRO A 104 -7.19 -0.88 -4.06
N PHE A 105 -7.36 0.27 -3.42
CA PHE A 105 -7.80 1.50 -4.08
C PHE A 105 -6.68 2.12 -4.91
N PHE A 106 -5.46 2.09 -4.36
CA PHE A 106 -4.24 2.68 -4.91
C PHE A 106 -3.13 1.63 -4.95
N GLU A 107 -2.32 1.67 -6.01
CA GLU A 107 -1.16 0.79 -6.11
C GLU A 107 -0.09 1.20 -5.08
N THR A 108 0.70 0.22 -4.67
CA THR A 108 1.94 0.47 -3.92
C THR A 108 3.11 0.27 -4.88
N ALA A 109 4.23 0.96 -4.65
CA ALA A 109 5.43 0.79 -5.47
C ALA A 109 5.93 -0.67 -5.54
N SER A 110 5.55 -1.52 -4.57
CA SER A 110 5.93 -2.93 -4.48
C SER A 110 4.95 -3.92 -5.12
N ARG A 111 3.77 -3.49 -5.60
CA ARG A 111 2.70 -4.41 -6.07
C ARG A 111 2.09 -4.03 -7.41
N ALA A 112 2.82 -3.35 -8.28
CA ALA A 112 2.36 -3.02 -9.63
C ALA A 112 2.13 -4.30 -10.46
N ASN A 113 0.94 -4.85 -10.36
CA ASN A 113 0.44 -5.90 -11.25
C ASN A 113 -0.11 -5.22 -12.51
N GLY A 114 -0.23 -5.94 -13.63
CA GLY A 114 -0.56 -5.41 -14.98
C GLY A 114 -1.86 -4.60 -15.15
N HIS A 115 -2.54 -4.21 -14.07
CA HIS A 115 -3.56 -3.16 -14.03
C HIS A 115 -3.00 -1.78 -13.65
N ALA A 116 -1.67 -1.61 -13.75
CA ALA A 116 -0.99 -0.34 -13.65
C ALA A 116 -1.66 0.70 -14.57
N GLY A 117 -2.27 1.73 -13.98
CA GLY A 117 -2.84 2.86 -14.72
C GLY A 117 -4.29 3.21 -14.41
N ARG A 118 -5.10 2.31 -13.80
CA ARG A 118 -6.39 2.72 -13.22
C ARG A 118 -6.19 3.00 -11.74
N THR A 119 -6.56 4.17 -11.26
CA THR A 119 -6.55 4.52 -9.83
C THR A 119 -7.95 4.83 -9.39
N SER A 120 -8.23 4.58 -8.11
CA SER A 120 -9.46 5.11 -7.51
C SER A 120 -9.43 6.63 -7.57
N THR A 121 -10.58 7.24 -7.78
CA THR A 121 -10.72 8.69 -7.97
C THR A 121 -11.49 9.30 -6.81
N PHE A 122 -11.44 10.61 -6.71
CA PHE A 122 -12.15 11.36 -5.68
C PHE A 122 -13.10 12.36 -6.34
N GLY A 123 -14.40 12.21 -6.12
CA GLY A 123 -15.44 13.12 -6.57
C GLY A 123 -15.36 14.48 -5.88
N GLU A 124 -15.80 15.53 -6.56
CA GLU A 124 -15.87 16.90 -6.01
C GLU A 124 -16.71 16.99 -4.73
N ASP A 125 -17.67 16.08 -4.59
CA ASP A 125 -18.56 15.90 -3.44
C ASP A 125 -17.92 15.25 -2.21
N GLY A 126 -16.63 14.89 -2.26
CA GLY A 126 -15.96 14.18 -1.16
C GLY A 126 -16.12 12.66 -1.20
N THR A 127 -16.60 12.10 -2.31
CA THR A 127 -16.75 10.66 -2.48
C THR A 127 -15.45 10.01 -3.00
N LEU A 128 -14.96 8.96 -2.34
CA LEU A 128 -13.97 8.04 -2.88
C LEU A 128 -14.65 7.02 -3.81
N VAL A 129 -14.24 6.97 -5.08
CA VAL A 129 -14.77 6.04 -6.08
C VAL A 129 -13.76 4.93 -6.36
N CYS A 130 -14.16 3.70 -6.04
CA CYS A 130 -13.36 2.49 -6.26
C CYS A 130 -13.14 2.22 -7.75
N ARG A 131 -11.87 2.05 -8.15
CA ARG A 131 -11.47 1.72 -9.54
C ARG A 131 -12.00 0.41 -10.11
N TRP A 132 -12.47 -0.51 -9.26
CA TRP A 132 -12.81 -1.87 -9.67
C TRP A 132 -14.25 -1.96 -10.16
N HIS A 133 -15.20 -1.55 -9.32
CA HIS A 133 -16.63 -1.68 -9.60
C HIS A 133 -17.40 -0.37 -9.38
N HIS A 134 -16.70 0.75 -9.19
CA HIS A 134 -17.30 2.08 -9.01
C HIS A 134 -18.21 2.21 -7.78
N SER A 135 -17.97 1.42 -6.73
CA SER A 135 -18.55 1.73 -5.41
C SER A 135 -17.99 3.05 -4.90
N GLY A 136 -18.87 3.93 -4.43
CA GLY A 136 -18.57 5.27 -3.92
C GLY A 136 -18.79 5.34 -2.41
N PHE A 137 -17.82 5.90 -1.70
CA PHE A 137 -17.85 6.05 -0.24
C PHE A 137 -17.65 7.51 0.15
N ASP A 138 -18.51 8.02 1.03
CA ASP A 138 -18.37 9.35 1.60
C ASP A 138 -17.15 9.40 2.53
N LEU A 139 -16.25 10.36 2.35
CA LEU A 139 -15.00 10.42 3.13
C LEU A 139 -15.18 10.98 4.54
N ASP A 140 -16.31 11.61 4.87
CA ASP A 140 -16.58 12.14 6.20
C ASP A 140 -17.22 11.09 7.12
N THR A 141 -18.03 10.21 6.56
CA THR A 141 -18.84 9.21 7.29
C THR A 141 -18.43 7.77 7.02
N GLY A 142 -17.82 7.51 5.86
CA GLY A 142 -17.54 6.16 5.36
C GLY A 142 -18.76 5.47 4.72
N GLU A 143 -19.93 6.12 4.70
CA GLU A 143 -21.16 5.53 4.17
C GLU A 143 -21.09 5.31 2.66
N ILE A 144 -21.90 4.35 2.20
CA ILE A 144 -21.97 3.98 0.79
C ILE A 144 -22.88 4.96 0.06
N VAL A 145 -22.29 5.80 -0.78
CA VAL A 145 -23.02 6.74 -1.66
C VAL A 145 -23.51 6.02 -2.91
N ARG A 146 -22.67 5.15 -3.48
CA ARG A 146 -22.94 4.39 -4.71
C ARG A 146 -22.42 2.97 -4.57
N TRP A 147 -23.06 2.01 -5.20
CA TRP A 147 -22.70 0.60 -5.03
C TRP A 147 -22.57 -0.13 -6.35
N CYS A 148 -21.35 -0.58 -6.65
CA CYS A 148 -21.07 -1.52 -7.73
C CYS A 148 -21.65 -1.13 -9.11
N GLU A 149 -21.63 0.15 -9.49
CA GLU A 149 -22.25 0.66 -10.74
C GLU A 149 -21.65 0.06 -12.03
N ALA A 150 -20.46 -0.56 -11.96
CA ALA A 150 -19.85 -1.23 -13.10
C ALA A 150 -20.24 -2.72 -13.25
N LEU A 151 -21.02 -3.27 -12.33
CA LEU A 151 -21.53 -4.65 -12.44
C LEU A 151 -22.77 -4.72 -13.34
N ASN A 152 -23.05 -5.92 -13.83
CA ASN A 152 -24.29 -6.23 -14.52
C ASN A 152 -25.48 -6.17 -13.55
N VAL A 153 -26.71 -6.14 -14.10
CA VAL A 153 -27.96 -6.08 -13.31
C VAL A 153 -28.13 -7.28 -12.38
N ASP A 154 -27.59 -8.44 -12.76
CA ASP A 154 -27.56 -9.65 -11.92
C ASP A 154 -26.41 -9.68 -10.89
N GLY A 155 -25.65 -8.59 -10.80
CA GLY A 155 -24.53 -8.43 -9.88
C GLY A 155 -23.24 -9.16 -10.30
N THR A 156 -23.19 -9.71 -11.52
CA THR A 156 -21.97 -10.30 -12.08
C THR A 156 -21.03 -9.24 -12.66
N SER A 157 -19.74 -9.56 -12.75
CA SER A 157 -18.76 -8.74 -13.47
C SER A 157 -18.58 -9.29 -14.89
N ALA A 158 -18.64 -8.41 -15.89
CA ALA A 158 -18.43 -8.79 -17.29
C ALA A 158 -17.08 -9.50 -17.50
N GLY A 159 -17.11 -10.66 -18.15
CA GLY A 159 -15.94 -11.52 -18.38
C GLY A 159 -15.47 -12.32 -17.15
N MET A 160 -16.18 -12.21 -16.02
CA MET A 160 -15.89 -12.91 -14.77
C MET A 160 -17.17 -13.50 -14.15
N GLU A 161 -18.13 -13.91 -14.99
CA GLU A 161 -19.46 -14.37 -14.59
C GLU A 161 -19.41 -15.60 -13.66
N ILE A 162 -18.33 -16.38 -13.73
CA ILE A 162 -18.08 -17.54 -12.87
C ILE A 162 -18.01 -17.16 -11.37
N LEU A 163 -17.72 -15.90 -11.04
CA LEU A 163 -17.70 -15.40 -9.67
C LEU A 163 -19.12 -15.20 -9.09
N GLY A 164 -20.16 -15.24 -9.93
CA GLY A 164 -21.54 -15.04 -9.54
C GLY A 164 -21.87 -13.58 -9.15
N ASP A 165 -22.96 -13.41 -8.42
CA ASP A 165 -23.39 -12.11 -7.91
C ASP A 165 -22.49 -11.64 -6.76
N ILE A 166 -21.52 -10.79 -7.10
CA ILE A 166 -20.57 -10.21 -6.14
C ILE A 166 -21.12 -8.91 -5.52
N SER A 167 -22.28 -8.42 -5.93
CA SER A 167 -22.87 -7.18 -5.39
C SER A 167 -23.34 -7.33 -3.93
N LYS A 168 -23.51 -8.57 -3.43
CA LYS A 168 -24.08 -8.85 -2.10
C LYS A 168 -23.18 -8.44 -0.92
N ASN A 169 -21.88 -8.24 -1.14
CA ASN A 169 -20.89 -7.92 -0.09
C ASN A 169 -20.87 -6.43 0.26
N ARG A 170 -22.04 -5.86 0.60
CA ARG A 170 -22.22 -4.43 0.85
C ARG A 170 -21.71 -4.04 2.23
N ALA A 171 -20.64 -3.27 2.28
CA ALA A 171 -20.01 -2.79 3.51
C ALA A 171 -19.46 -1.36 3.36
N PRO A 172 -19.62 -0.50 4.39
CA PRO A 172 -19.09 0.86 4.37
C PRO A 172 -17.56 0.90 4.44
N LEU A 173 -16.98 2.04 4.10
CA LEU A 173 -15.57 2.32 4.30
C LEU A 173 -15.31 2.62 5.77
N HIS A 174 -14.33 1.95 6.38
CA HIS A 174 -13.91 2.26 7.72
C HIS A 174 -12.81 3.33 7.69
N LEU A 175 -13.12 4.49 8.25
CA LEU A 175 -12.19 5.62 8.39
C LEU A 175 -11.43 5.50 9.71
N PHE A 176 -10.11 5.71 9.63
CA PHE A 176 -9.26 5.80 10.81
C PHE A 176 -9.23 7.23 11.33
N PRO A 177 -9.29 7.42 12.67
CA PRO A 177 -9.05 8.72 13.29
C PRO A 177 -7.71 9.31 12.85
N CYS A 178 -7.71 10.60 12.49
CA CYS A 178 -6.52 11.33 12.07
C CYS A 178 -6.26 12.53 12.98
N ARG A 179 -4.98 12.83 13.21
CA ARG A 179 -4.56 14.03 13.94
C ARG A 179 -3.30 14.61 13.31
N GLU A 180 -3.15 15.92 13.36
CA GLU A 180 -1.91 16.61 13.02
C GLU A 180 -1.27 17.14 14.31
N GLU A 181 -0.05 16.71 14.60
CA GLU A 181 0.68 17.07 15.81
C GLU A 181 2.19 16.98 15.56
N ASP A 182 2.95 17.94 16.09
CA ASP A 182 4.41 18.05 15.93
C ASP A 182 4.91 18.01 14.47
N GLY A 183 4.11 18.53 13.54
CA GLY A 183 4.43 18.54 12.11
C GLY A 183 4.23 17.20 11.40
N TYR A 184 3.58 16.23 12.05
CA TYR A 184 3.26 14.92 11.48
C TYR A 184 1.77 14.64 11.49
N ILE A 185 1.35 13.79 10.55
CA ILE A 185 0.05 13.15 10.57
C ILE A 185 0.15 11.87 11.40
N TRP A 186 -0.80 11.71 12.31
CA TRP A 186 -0.98 10.55 13.17
C TRP A 186 -2.29 9.86 12.82
N ILE A 187 -2.26 8.54 12.74
CA ILE A 187 -3.47 7.73 12.57
C ILE A 187 -3.71 6.89 13.83
N GLY A 188 -4.95 6.88 14.30
CA GLY A 188 -5.35 6.09 15.46
C GLY A 188 -5.86 4.72 15.03
N PHE A 189 -5.36 3.67 15.66
CA PHE A 189 -5.98 2.35 15.63
C PHE A 189 -6.64 2.05 16.97
N ASP A 190 -7.71 1.26 16.91
CA ASP A 190 -8.39 0.68 18.07
C ASP A 190 -7.57 -0.47 18.66
#